data_AF-A0A1M3NFF4-F1
#
_entry.id   AF-A0A1M3NFF4-F1
#
_cell.length_a   1.000
_cell.length_b   1.000
_cell.length_c   1.000
_cell.angle_alpha   90.00
_cell.angle_beta   90.00
_cell.angle_gamma   90.00
#
_symmetry.space_group_name_H-M   'P 1'
#
loop_
_entity.id
_entity.type
_entity.pdbx_description
1 polymer ?
#
loop_
_entity_poly.entity_id
_entity_poly.type
_entity_poly.pdbx_seq_one_letter_code
_entity_poly.pdbx_strand_id
1 'polypeptide(L)'
;MRRSSFPPPRARVSPAAASARPLRELGEKQIEALTVAMIVAPGVYVRNRMFDLFTSSGARRARQRAGIVRGIVPQLARATAITLSGEARGGETAFVLRYIIPAVHLTRVVELSATELAALRLVAERGNIRALPPCASDRDLVARSLARLMDGEASLDVARLARELAAPSGE
;
A
#
# COMPACT_ATOMS: atom_id res chain seq x y z
N MET A 1 18.78 -66.00 12.75
CA MET A 1 18.77 -65.01 11.65
C MET A 1 17.33 -64.75 11.21
N ARG A 2 16.69 -63.67 11.67
CA ARG A 2 15.31 -63.30 11.28
C ARG A 2 15.38 -62.10 10.34
N ARG A 3 14.90 -62.25 9.11
CA ARG A 3 14.81 -61.16 8.11
C ARG A 3 13.62 -60.27 8.48
N SER A 4 13.87 -59.02 8.83
CA SER A 4 12.86 -57.99 9.05
C SER A 4 12.27 -57.53 7.71
N SER A 5 11.00 -57.80 7.49
CA SER A 5 10.20 -57.31 6.38
C SER A 5 9.88 -55.82 6.57
N PHE A 6 10.48 -54.96 5.76
CA PHE A 6 10.13 -53.53 5.66
C PHE A 6 8.83 -53.38 4.85
N PRO A 7 7.82 -52.63 5.33
CA PRO A 7 6.64 -52.31 4.51
C PRO A 7 6.98 -51.25 3.45
N PRO A 8 6.31 -51.26 2.28
CA PRO A 8 6.56 -50.28 1.22
C PRO A 8 6.09 -48.87 1.62
N PRO A 9 6.73 -47.81 1.07
CA PRO A 9 6.35 -46.44 1.35
C PRO A 9 4.96 -46.13 0.78
N ARG A 10 4.08 -45.56 1.62
CA ARG A 10 2.76 -45.07 1.21
C ARG A 10 2.94 -43.97 0.15
N ALA A 11 2.37 -44.20 -1.04
CA ALA A 11 2.25 -43.18 -2.07
C ALA A 11 1.57 -41.94 -1.48
N ARG A 12 2.28 -40.80 -1.48
CA ARG A 12 1.67 -39.51 -1.20
C ARG A 12 0.65 -39.24 -2.30
N VAL A 13 -0.63 -39.29 -1.95
CA VAL A 13 -1.69 -38.71 -2.76
C VAL A 13 -1.42 -37.21 -2.79
N SER A 14 -0.88 -36.73 -3.92
CA SER A 14 -0.81 -35.30 -4.20
C SER A 14 -2.23 -34.75 -4.14
N PRO A 15 -2.55 -33.79 -3.24
CA PRO A 15 -3.83 -33.13 -3.31
C PRO A 15 -3.91 -32.44 -4.66
N ALA A 16 -4.98 -32.77 -5.38
CA ALA A 16 -5.33 -32.21 -6.67
C ALA A 16 -5.09 -30.69 -6.67
N ALA A 17 -4.53 -30.21 -7.78
CA ALA A 17 -4.36 -28.81 -8.09
C ALA A 17 -5.66 -28.06 -7.79
N ALA A 18 -5.71 -27.41 -6.63
CA ALA A 18 -6.68 -26.37 -6.35
C ALA A 18 -6.53 -25.35 -7.47
N SER A 19 -7.56 -25.25 -8.30
CA SER A 19 -7.62 -24.38 -9.46
C SER A 19 -7.13 -22.98 -9.06
N ALA A 20 -5.91 -22.63 -9.48
CA ALA A 20 -5.36 -21.31 -9.29
C ALA A 20 -6.19 -20.34 -10.13
N ARG A 21 -7.22 -19.75 -9.51
CA ARG A 21 -7.96 -18.63 -10.11
C ARG A 21 -6.95 -17.55 -10.45
N PRO A 22 -7.03 -16.93 -11.65
CA PRO A 22 -6.12 -15.85 -11.99
C PRO A 22 -6.30 -14.73 -10.97
N LEU A 23 -5.20 -14.39 -10.28
CA LEU A 23 -5.12 -13.25 -9.37
C LEU A 23 -5.59 -12.01 -10.14
N ARG A 24 -6.74 -11.45 -9.77
CA ARG A 24 -7.25 -10.23 -10.40
C ARG A 24 -6.19 -9.12 -10.27
N GLU A 25 -5.69 -8.63 -11.40
CA GLU A 25 -4.77 -7.49 -11.41
C GLU A 25 -5.52 -6.24 -10.94
N LEU A 26 -4.96 -5.55 -9.95
CA LEU A 26 -5.50 -4.28 -9.49
C LEU A 26 -5.27 -3.22 -10.58
N GLY A 27 -6.31 -2.49 -10.96
CA GLY A 27 -6.18 -1.33 -11.84
C GLY A 27 -5.32 -0.24 -11.21
N GLU A 28 -4.71 0.61 -12.04
CA GLU A 28 -3.78 1.66 -11.59
C GLU A 28 -4.39 2.60 -10.55
N LYS A 29 -5.66 2.98 -10.73
CA LYS A 29 -6.40 3.84 -9.80
C LYS A 29 -6.64 3.16 -8.44
N GLN A 30 -6.83 1.84 -8.41
CA GLN A 30 -6.94 1.06 -7.17
C GLN A 30 -5.59 0.93 -6.47
N ILE A 31 -4.49 0.77 -7.22
CA ILE A 31 -3.13 0.76 -6.68
C ILE A 31 -2.79 2.11 -6.05
N GLU A 32 -3.12 3.21 -6.72
CA GLU A 32 -2.94 4.57 -6.18
C GLU A 32 -3.73 4.76 -4.89
N ALA A 33 -5.01 4.38 -4.88
CA ALA A 33 -5.87 4.47 -3.70
C ALA A 33 -5.36 3.63 -2.53
N LEU A 34 -4.90 2.41 -2.81
CA LEU A 34 -4.29 1.53 -1.82
C LEU A 34 -2.98 2.12 -1.27
N THR A 35 -2.19 2.78 -2.12
CA THR A 35 -0.97 3.48 -1.71
C THR A 35 -1.29 4.59 -0.73
N VAL A 36 -2.29 5.44 -1.05
CA VAL A 36 -2.76 6.51 -0.15
C VAL A 36 -3.24 5.96 1.18
N ALA A 37 -4.02 4.88 1.17
CA ALA A 37 -4.49 4.24 2.40
C ALA A 37 -3.32 3.73 3.28
N MET A 38 -2.31 3.11 2.66
CA MET A 38 -1.11 2.64 3.36
C MET A 38 -0.20 3.78 3.85
N ILE A 39 -0.25 4.97 3.25
CA ILE A 39 0.45 6.16 3.74
C ILE A 39 -0.24 6.72 4.99
N VAL A 40 -1.55 6.92 4.92
CA VAL A 40 -2.34 7.64 5.95
C VAL A 40 -2.63 6.75 7.16
N ALA A 41 -2.71 5.43 6.98
CA ALA A 41 -3.08 4.47 8.02
C ALA A 41 -2.22 3.17 7.95
N PRO A 42 -0.90 3.25 8.25
CA PRO A 42 0.05 2.15 8.02
C PRO A 42 -0.14 0.90 8.90
N GLY A 43 -1.03 0.94 9.90
CA GLY A 43 -1.32 -0.20 10.79
C GLY A 43 -2.67 -0.88 10.53
N VAL A 44 -3.53 -0.32 9.69
CA VAL A 44 -4.88 -0.85 9.45
C VAL A 44 -4.84 -2.12 8.60
N TYR A 45 -3.81 -2.28 7.77
CA TYR A 45 -3.64 -3.42 6.86
C TYR A 45 -2.62 -4.41 7.43
N VAL A 46 -3.03 -5.19 8.45
CA VAL A 46 -2.17 -6.19 9.10
C VAL A 46 -1.94 -7.40 8.18
N ARG A 47 -0.66 -7.76 7.99
CA ARG A 47 -0.17 -8.85 7.11
C ARG A 47 -0.89 -10.20 7.31
N ASN A 48 -1.29 -10.50 8.55
CA ASN A 48 -1.92 -11.78 8.91
C ASN A 48 -3.43 -11.82 8.70
N ARG A 49 -4.10 -10.66 8.52
CA ARG A 49 -5.56 -10.60 8.27
C ARG A 49 -5.94 -10.43 6.81
N MET A 50 -4.98 -10.08 5.95
CA MET A 50 -5.24 -9.71 4.56
C MET A 50 -4.25 -10.38 3.59
N PHE A 51 -3.83 -11.63 3.85
CA PHE A 51 -2.77 -12.31 3.09
C PHE A 51 -2.97 -12.23 1.56
N ASP A 52 -4.19 -12.34 1.06
CA ASP A 52 -4.51 -12.26 -0.38
C ASP A 52 -4.19 -10.87 -1.00
N LEU A 53 -4.33 -9.81 -0.21
CA LEU A 53 -3.89 -8.45 -0.55
C LEU A 53 -2.35 -8.32 -0.57
N PHE A 54 -1.59 -9.30 -0.06
CA PHE A 54 -0.12 -9.28 -0.07
C PHE A 54 0.47 -10.12 -1.21
N THR A 55 -0.35 -10.92 -1.90
CA THR A 55 0.07 -11.81 -2.99
C THR A 55 0.01 -11.13 -4.36
N SER A 56 -0.79 -10.07 -4.53
CA SER A 56 -0.89 -9.34 -5.80
C SER A 56 0.30 -8.40 -6.05
N SER A 57 0.75 -8.34 -7.31
CA SER A 57 1.84 -7.46 -7.75
C SER A 57 1.53 -5.97 -7.50
N GLY A 58 0.28 -5.56 -7.71
CA GLY A 58 -0.21 -4.19 -7.48
C GLY A 58 -0.11 -3.77 -6.01
N ALA A 59 -0.49 -4.62 -5.07
CA ALA A 59 -0.41 -4.29 -3.65
C ALA A 59 1.04 -4.29 -3.12
N ARG A 60 1.92 -5.11 -3.70
CA ARG A 60 3.36 -5.03 -3.42
C ARG A 60 3.94 -3.69 -3.88
N ARG A 61 3.58 -3.22 -5.07
CA ARG A 61 3.98 -1.89 -5.58
C ARG A 61 3.45 -0.78 -4.68
N ALA A 62 2.17 -0.82 -4.33
CA ALA A 62 1.55 0.16 -3.43
C ALA A 62 2.26 0.23 -2.08
N ARG A 63 2.61 -0.92 -1.48
CA ARG A 63 3.34 -0.98 -0.20
C ARG A 63 4.74 -0.41 -0.28
N GLN A 64 5.51 -0.79 -1.31
CA GLN A 64 6.86 -0.27 -1.52
C GLN A 64 6.80 1.24 -1.66
N ARG A 65 5.86 1.74 -2.47
CA ARG A 65 5.66 3.17 -2.70
C ARG A 65 5.23 3.91 -1.44
N ALA A 66 4.24 3.40 -0.71
CA ALA A 66 3.80 3.96 0.57
C ALA A 66 4.92 3.94 1.62
N GLY A 67 5.80 2.94 1.61
CA GLY A 67 6.99 2.87 2.46
C GLY A 67 7.97 4.00 2.15
N ILE A 68 8.23 4.27 0.87
CA ILE A 68 9.06 5.40 0.42
C ILE A 68 8.47 6.72 0.90
N VAL A 69 7.19 6.98 0.60
CA VAL A 69 6.52 8.24 0.95
C VAL A 69 6.48 8.48 2.46
N ARG A 70 6.15 7.46 3.25
CA ARG A 70 6.20 7.58 4.73
C ARG A 70 7.61 7.80 5.25
N GLY A 71 8.63 7.22 4.61
CA GLY A 71 10.03 7.43 4.95
C GLY A 71 10.50 8.87 4.74
N ILE A 72 9.83 9.64 3.86
CA ILE A 72 10.11 11.06 3.63
C ILE A 72 9.68 11.91 4.84
N VAL A 73 8.58 11.56 5.52
CA VAL A 73 8.04 12.33 6.66
C VAL A 73 9.11 12.64 7.71
N PRO A 74 9.78 11.66 8.35
CA PRO A 74 10.81 11.96 9.34
C PRO A 74 12.06 12.65 8.75
N GLN A 75 12.32 12.49 7.44
CA GLN A 75 13.41 13.19 6.77
C GLN A 75 13.12 14.69 6.63
N LEU A 76 11.87 15.07 6.34
CA LEU A 76 11.46 16.46 6.20
C LEU A 76 11.63 17.27 7.49
N ALA A 77 11.55 16.63 8.66
CA ALA A 77 11.82 17.29 9.95
C ALA A 77 13.28 17.79 10.08
N ARG A 78 14.21 17.22 9.31
CA ARG A 78 15.65 17.56 9.33
C ARG A 78 16.13 18.16 8.02
N ALA A 79 15.21 18.39 7.10
CA ALA A 79 15.53 18.81 5.75
C ALA A 79 15.71 20.33 5.66
N THR A 80 16.60 20.74 4.77
CA THR A 80 16.84 22.12 4.36
C THR A 80 16.71 22.22 2.84
N ALA A 81 16.58 23.45 2.32
CA ALA A 81 16.48 23.70 0.88
C ALA A 81 15.36 22.87 0.21
N ILE A 82 14.19 22.81 0.87
CA ILE A 82 13.03 22.05 0.41
C ILE A 82 12.38 22.82 -0.73
N THR A 83 12.27 22.20 -1.90
CA THR A 83 11.59 22.76 -3.07
C THR A 83 10.57 21.77 -3.61
N LEU A 84 9.45 22.32 -4.09
CA LEU A 84 8.36 21.56 -4.68
C LEU A 84 7.98 22.22 -6.00
N SER A 85 8.19 21.51 -7.12
CA SER A 85 7.77 21.95 -8.45
C SER A 85 6.64 21.06 -8.98
N GLY A 86 5.63 21.68 -9.59
CA GLY A 86 4.60 20.97 -10.33
C GLY A 86 4.97 20.91 -11.81
N GLU A 87 4.92 19.72 -12.40
CA GLU A 87 5.16 19.47 -13.81
C GLU A 87 3.93 18.79 -14.42
N ALA A 88 3.38 19.37 -15.48
CA ALA A 88 2.30 18.74 -16.23
C ALA A 88 2.91 17.67 -17.16
N ARG A 89 2.56 16.40 -16.95
CA ARG A 89 3.03 15.28 -17.78
C ARG A 89 1.83 14.42 -18.19
N GLY A 90 1.57 14.34 -19.49
CA GLY A 90 0.54 13.43 -20.03
C GLY A 90 -0.89 13.70 -19.55
N GLY A 91 -1.23 14.95 -19.21
CA GLY A 91 -2.56 15.33 -18.72
C GLY A 91 -2.73 15.23 -17.20
N GLU A 92 -1.73 14.68 -16.48
CA GLU A 92 -1.71 14.65 -15.02
C GLU A 92 -0.61 15.56 -14.46
N THR A 93 -0.83 16.12 -13.27
CA THR A 93 0.18 16.92 -12.57
C THR A 93 1.03 16.01 -11.71
N ALA A 94 2.30 15.87 -12.07
CA ALA A 94 3.33 15.26 -11.24
C ALA A 94 4.03 16.35 -10.42
N PHE A 95 4.42 16.03 -9.20
CA PHE A 95 5.14 16.95 -8.32
C PHE A 95 6.54 16.41 -8.03
N VAL A 96 7.56 17.26 -8.18
CA VAL A 96 8.93 16.91 -7.85
C VAL A 96 9.31 17.59 -6.54
N LEU A 97 9.49 16.79 -5.49
CA LEU A 97 9.97 17.22 -4.19
C LEU A 97 11.50 17.04 -4.15
N ARG A 98 12.23 18.13 -3.86
CA ARG A 98 13.67 18.10 -3.66
C ARG A 98 14.01 18.64 -2.28
N TYR A 99 14.96 18.02 -1.60
CA TYR A 99 15.44 18.48 -0.30
C TYR A 99 16.82 17.93 0.02
N ILE A 100 17.49 18.59 0.96
CA ILE A 100 18.82 18.21 1.45
C ILE A 100 18.72 17.89 2.95
N ILE A 101 19.43 16.87 3.42
CA ILE A 101 19.65 16.61 4.84
C ILE A 101 21.14 16.83 5.13
N PRO A 102 21.52 18.01 5.65
CA PRO A 102 22.94 18.39 5.78
C PRO A 102 23.74 17.44 6.65
N ALA A 103 23.14 16.96 7.76
CA ALA A 103 23.81 16.09 8.74
C ALA A 103 24.36 14.77 8.16
N VAL A 104 23.86 14.35 6.99
CA VAL A 104 24.27 13.11 6.31
C VAL A 104 24.66 13.34 4.85
N HIS A 105 24.84 14.61 4.45
CA HIS A 105 25.13 15.01 3.06
C HIS A 105 24.20 14.36 2.03
N LEU A 106 22.92 14.18 2.38
CA LEU A 106 21.96 13.49 1.52
C LEU A 106 21.15 14.50 0.73
N THR A 107 21.21 14.41 -0.59
CA THR A 107 20.28 15.09 -1.50
C THR A 107 19.23 14.09 -1.99
N ARG A 108 17.95 14.46 -1.87
CA ARG A 108 16.82 13.63 -2.33
C ARG A 108 16.00 14.38 -3.37
N VAL A 109 15.59 13.64 -4.38
CA VAL A 109 14.62 14.04 -5.40
C VAL A 109 13.59 12.93 -5.48
N VAL A 110 12.32 13.27 -5.32
CA VAL A 110 11.21 12.33 -5.35
C VAL A 110 10.09 12.91 -6.19
N GLU A 111 9.67 12.18 -7.22
CA GLU A 111 8.44 12.46 -7.94
C GLU A 111 7.25 11.92 -7.13
N LEU A 112 6.16 12.67 -7.06
CA LEU A 112 4.94 12.36 -6.31
C LEU A 112 3.73 12.64 -7.19
N SER A 113 2.72 11.77 -7.14
CA SER A 113 1.41 12.11 -7.71
C SER A 113 0.72 13.18 -6.84
N ALA A 114 -0.33 13.80 -7.38
CA ALA A 114 -1.14 14.75 -6.63
C ALA A 114 -1.72 14.15 -5.34
N THR A 115 -2.17 12.88 -5.39
CA THR A 115 -2.75 12.20 -4.22
C THR A 115 -1.69 11.80 -3.20
N GLU A 116 -0.50 11.39 -3.66
CA GLU A 116 0.63 11.08 -2.77
C GLU A 116 1.14 12.32 -2.05
N LEU A 117 1.24 13.45 -2.75
CA LEU A 117 1.62 14.73 -2.15
C LEU A 117 0.60 15.17 -1.09
N ALA A 118 -0.70 15.06 -1.39
CA ALA A 118 -1.76 15.37 -0.43
C ALA A 118 -1.67 14.47 0.82
N ALA A 119 -1.48 13.17 0.63
CA ALA A 119 -1.28 12.22 1.73
C ALA A 119 -0.03 12.54 2.56
N LEU A 120 1.09 12.86 1.89
CA LEU A 120 2.34 13.24 2.54
C LEU A 120 2.17 14.48 3.43
N ARG A 121 1.51 15.53 2.92
CA ARG A 121 1.24 16.77 3.66
C ARG A 121 0.38 16.53 4.90
N LEU A 122 -0.69 15.74 4.78
CA LEU A 122 -1.55 15.41 5.92
C LEU A 122 -0.83 14.58 6.98
N VAL A 123 0.02 13.62 6.58
CA VAL A 123 0.80 12.84 7.55
C VAL A 123 1.92 13.69 8.17
N ALA A 124 2.53 14.60 7.41
CA ALA A 124 3.50 15.56 7.93
C ALA A 124 2.87 16.51 8.96
N GLU A 125 1.66 17.03 8.68
CA GLU A 125 0.88 17.84 9.64
C GLU A 125 0.64 17.07 10.95
N ARG A 126 0.20 15.81 10.86
CA ARG A 126 0.01 14.95 12.05
C ARG A 126 1.30 14.72 12.84
N GLY A 127 2.45 14.72 12.15
CA GLY A 127 3.77 14.64 12.75
C GLY A 127 4.33 15.97 13.26
N ASN A 128 3.55 17.06 13.23
CA ASN A 128 3.97 18.43 13.54
C ASN A 128 5.13 18.95 12.66
N ILE A 129 5.23 18.46 11.42
CA ILE A 129 6.26 18.85 10.46
C ILE A 129 5.72 19.95 9.55
N ARG A 130 6.22 21.18 9.72
CA ARG A 130 5.75 22.37 8.99
C ARG A 130 6.41 22.60 7.63
N ALA A 131 7.29 21.68 7.21
CA ALA A 131 8.02 21.78 5.95
C ALA A 131 7.11 21.81 4.70
N LEU A 132 5.98 21.12 4.75
CA LEU A 132 5.01 21.02 3.66
C LEU A 132 3.60 21.19 4.24
N PRO A 133 3.10 22.43 4.40
CA PRO A 133 1.78 22.65 4.94
C PRO A 133 0.71 22.05 4.01
N PRO A 134 -0.37 21.47 4.56
CA PRO A 134 -1.50 21.00 3.76
C PRO A 134 -2.24 22.16 3.11
N CYS A 135 -2.73 21.96 1.88
CA CYS A 135 -3.65 22.87 1.24
C CYS A 135 -5.11 22.45 1.48
N ALA A 136 -6.04 23.37 1.23
CA ALA A 136 -7.47 23.13 1.47
C ALA A 136 -8.02 21.90 0.72
N SER A 137 -7.48 21.59 -0.47
CA SER A 137 -7.94 20.47 -1.30
C SER A 137 -7.28 19.12 -0.97
N ASP A 138 -6.27 19.07 -0.10
CA ASP A 138 -5.54 17.83 0.20
C ASP A 138 -6.44 16.79 0.87
N ARG A 139 -7.29 17.24 1.81
CA ARG A 139 -8.25 16.36 2.50
C ARG A 139 -9.26 15.76 1.52
N ASP A 140 -9.77 16.55 0.59
CA ASP A 140 -10.72 16.09 -0.42
C ASP A 140 -10.09 15.12 -1.41
N LEU A 141 -8.84 15.35 -1.82
CA LEU A 141 -8.10 14.44 -2.68
C LEU A 141 -7.88 13.08 -2.01
N VAL A 142 -7.45 13.09 -0.76
CA VAL A 142 -7.26 11.86 0.02
C VAL A 142 -8.60 11.15 0.25
N ALA A 143 -9.65 11.89 0.64
CA ALA A 143 -10.98 11.32 0.85
C ALA A 143 -11.54 10.69 -0.42
N ARG A 144 -11.46 11.37 -1.58
CA ARG A 144 -11.88 10.81 -2.88
C ARG A 144 -11.07 9.57 -3.26
N SER A 145 -9.77 9.57 -3.00
CA SER A 145 -8.92 8.41 -3.27
C SER A 145 -9.33 7.22 -2.40
N LEU A 146 -9.56 7.43 -1.11
CA LEU A 146 -10.04 6.39 -0.20
C LEU A 146 -11.46 5.90 -0.56
N ALA A 147 -12.35 6.79 -0.99
CA ALA A 147 -13.69 6.42 -1.44
C ALA A 147 -13.66 5.44 -2.62
N ARG A 148 -12.67 5.54 -3.52
CA ARG A 148 -12.50 4.57 -4.62
C ARG A 148 -12.22 3.14 -4.13
N LEU A 149 -11.61 2.98 -2.95
CA LEU A 149 -11.46 1.65 -2.32
C LEU A 149 -12.79 1.11 -1.79
N MET A 150 -13.78 1.97 -1.55
CA MET A 150 -15.11 1.57 -1.08
C MET A 150 -16.07 1.36 -2.24
N ASP A 151 -15.99 2.21 -3.29
CA ASP A 151 -16.95 2.24 -4.40
C ASP A 151 -16.64 1.22 -5.51
N GLY A 152 -15.38 0.81 -5.69
CA GLY A 152 -14.97 -0.04 -6.81
C GLY A 152 -14.68 -1.49 -6.38
N GLU A 153 -15.67 -2.38 -6.50
CA GLU A 153 -15.57 -3.86 -6.40
C GLU A 153 -15.02 -4.48 -5.10
N ALA A 154 -14.25 -3.75 -4.29
CA ALA A 154 -13.76 -4.19 -2.99
C ALA A 154 -14.88 -4.24 -1.95
N SER A 155 -15.98 -3.50 -2.12
CA SER A 155 -17.18 -3.68 -1.28
C SER A 155 -17.76 -5.09 -1.43
N LEU A 156 -17.75 -5.70 -2.62
CA LEU A 156 -18.24 -7.06 -2.81
C LEU A 156 -17.31 -8.11 -2.21
N ASP A 157 -15.99 -7.96 -2.37
CA ASP A 157 -15.02 -8.92 -1.85
C ASP A 157 -14.78 -8.74 -0.33
N VAL A 158 -14.77 -7.51 0.19
CA VAL A 158 -14.67 -7.23 1.63
C VAL A 158 -15.97 -7.55 2.37
N ALA A 159 -17.15 -7.22 1.81
CA ALA A 159 -18.43 -7.63 2.42
C ALA A 159 -18.71 -9.13 2.26
N ARG A 160 -18.09 -9.82 1.30
CA ARG A 160 -18.11 -11.28 1.21
C ARG A 160 -17.17 -11.92 2.22
N LEU A 161 -15.93 -11.43 2.36
CA LEU A 161 -15.00 -11.88 3.41
C LEU A 161 -15.57 -11.65 4.81
N ALA A 162 -16.20 -10.50 5.04
CA ALA A 162 -16.84 -10.18 6.31
C ALA A 162 -18.04 -11.11 6.62
N ARG A 163 -18.77 -11.56 5.60
CA ARG A 163 -19.86 -12.55 5.75
C ARG A 163 -19.36 -13.96 5.99
N GLU A 164 -18.29 -14.38 5.30
CA GLU A 164 -17.67 -15.71 5.49
C GLU A 164 -16.99 -15.84 6.86
N LEU A 165 -16.48 -14.74 7.43
CA LEU A 165 -15.91 -14.70 8.78
C LEU A 165 -16.96 -14.56 9.91
N ALA A 166 -18.18 -14.11 9.58
CA ALA A 166 -19.28 -13.94 10.53
C ALA A 166 -20.21 -15.16 10.61
N ALA A 167 -20.07 -16.14 9.72
CA ALA A 167 -20.79 -17.41 9.82
C ALA A 167 -20.21 -18.23 10.99
N PRO A 168 -21.03 -18.66 11.97
CA PRO A 168 -20.54 -19.55 13.02
C PRO A 168 -20.12 -20.86 12.37
N SER A 169 -18.89 -21.30 12.68
CA SER A 169 -18.40 -22.63 12.32
C SER A 169 -19.36 -23.67 12.91
N GLY A 170 -20.29 -24.16 12.09
CA GLY A 170 -21.24 -25.20 12.46
C GLY A 170 -20.50 -26.50 12.76
N GLU A 171 -20.93 -27.10 13.87
CA GLU A 171 -20.60 -28.41 14.45
C GLU A 171 -20.34 -29.55 13.46
#